data_AF-A0A238GVY4-F1
#
_entry.id   AF-A0A238GVY4-F1
#
_cell.length_a   1.000
_cell.length_b   1.000
_cell.length_c   1.000
_cell.angle_alpha   90.00
_cell.angle_beta   90.00
_cell.angle_gamma   90.00
#
_symmetry.space_group_name_H-M   'P 1'
#
loop_
_entity.id
_entity.type
_entity.pdbx_description
1 polymer ?
#
loop_
_entity_poly.entity_id
_entity_poly.type
_entity_poly.pdbx_seq_one_letter_code
_entity_poly.pdbx_strand_id
1 'polypeptide(L)'
;MDSLSIYKDINIASAKPSLKERKNIKHYALDYLNIDEKNNAPLFKTLLEDAIKVSQKEILLIVGGSSFYLKSILEGLSSMPKLSDEEVVKIEREISALADPYIFLKSIDPNMAFKIHPNDTYRIHKALEIFYATHTPPSEYFKANPKKPFEHAISLFALSIEKTALHNNIKQRTKNMLDCGLIEEIKALYTQYPKDSQPFKAIGVKESVLYLEKRLTLKELEEAIVSNTMKLAKRQNTFNKTQFNNLYMGGVEEVRHAILKHSKSDTRER
;
A
#
# COMPACT_ATOMS: atom_id res chain seq x y z
N MET A 1 -0.01 -8.80 -1.53
CA MET A 1 0.24 -7.52 -0.83
C MET A 1 -0.12 -6.38 -1.75
N ASP A 2 -1.39 -5.99 -1.71
CA ASP A 2 -1.92 -4.89 -2.49
C ASP A 2 -2.91 -4.13 -1.61
N SER A 3 -2.81 -2.80 -1.61
CA SER A 3 -3.57 -1.96 -0.68
C SER A 3 -5.07 -1.90 -1.00
N LEU A 4 -5.51 -2.40 -2.15
CA LEU A 4 -6.91 -2.36 -2.58
C LEU A 4 -7.56 -3.75 -2.61
N SER A 5 -6.83 -4.79 -3.01
CA SER A 5 -7.39 -6.16 -3.09
C SER A 5 -7.64 -6.83 -1.73
N ILE A 6 -7.14 -6.22 -0.65
CA ILE A 6 -7.46 -6.63 0.73
C ILE A 6 -8.93 -6.38 1.09
N TYR A 7 -9.61 -5.45 0.40
CA TYR A 7 -11.01 -5.13 0.65
C TYR A 7 -11.94 -6.13 -0.05
N LYS A 8 -12.92 -6.68 0.68
CA LYS A 8 -13.86 -7.73 0.21
C LYS A 8 -14.59 -7.31 -1.06
N ASP A 9 -15.20 -6.13 -1.03
CA ASP A 9 -16.15 -5.75 -2.06
C ASP A 9 -15.52 -4.99 -3.25
N ILE A 10 -14.18 -4.82 -3.27
CA ILE A 10 -13.47 -4.19 -4.39
C ILE A 10 -12.76 -5.25 -5.22
N ASN A 11 -13.40 -5.70 -6.30
CA ASN A 11 -12.92 -6.79 -7.14
C ASN A 11 -12.35 -6.27 -8.47
N ILE A 12 -13.14 -5.50 -9.21
CA ILE A 12 -12.78 -4.99 -10.53
C ILE A 12 -11.70 -3.92 -10.39
N ALA A 13 -11.92 -2.92 -9.52
CA ALA A 13 -10.99 -1.80 -9.37
C ALA A 13 -9.59 -2.24 -8.90
N SER A 14 -9.51 -3.29 -8.09
CA SER A 14 -8.25 -3.84 -7.56
C SER A 14 -7.57 -4.84 -8.49
N ALA A 15 -8.19 -5.18 -9.64
CA ALA A 15 -7.76 -6.29 -10.50
C ALA A 15 -7.52 -7.57 -9.68
N LYS A 16 -8.41 -7.84 -8.73
CA LYS A 16 -8.33 -9.01 -7.86
C LYS A 16 -8.38 -10.28 -8.71
N PRO A 17 -7.51 -11.28 -8.46
CA PRO A 17 -7.61 -12.56 -9.16
C PRO A 17 -9.03 -13.12 -9.00
N SER A 18 -9.61 -13.57 -10.10
CA SER A 18 -10.90 -14.24 -10.12
C SER A 18 -10.84 -15.56 -9.33
N LEU A 19 -12.00 -16.06 -8.89
CA LEU A 19 -12.07 -17.37 -8.21
C LEU A 19 -11.46 -18.50 -9.04
N LYS A 20 -11.56 -18.40 -10.38
CA LYS A 20 -10.95 -19.35 -11.32
C LYS A 20 -9.43 -19.27 -11.32
N GLU A 21 -8.85 -18.07 -11.29
CA GLU A 21 -7.39 -17.86 -11.25
C GLU A 21 -6.79 -18.24 -9.90
N ARG A 22 -7.57 -18.10 -8.81
CA ARG A 22 -7.14 -18.54 -7.47
C ARG A 22 -7.11 -20.06 -7.31
N LYS A 23 -7.60 -20.84 -8.28
CA LYS A 23 -7.80 -22.28 -8.15
C LYS A 23 -6.51 -22.98 -7.67
N ASN A 24 -6.63 -23.71 -6.57
CA ASN A 24 -5.55 -24.45 -5.89
C ASN A 24 -4.41 -23.61 -5.28
N ILE A 25 -4.50 -22.27 -5.30
CA ILE A 25 -3.51 -21.37 -4.70
C ILE A 25 -4.17 -20.55 -3.60
N LYS A 26 -3.80 -20.86 -2.35
CA LYS A 26 -4.25 -20.08 -1.19
C LYS A 26 -3.61 -18.69 -1.24
N HIS A 27 -4.43 -17.68 -1.45
CA HIS A 27 -4.02 -16.28 -1.35
C HIS A 27 -4.34 -15.78 0.07
N TYR A 28 -3.33 -15.24 0.73
CA TYR A 28 -3.48 -14.56 2.01
C TYR A 28 -3.71 -13.06 1.78
N ALA A 29 -4.34 -12.38 2.75
CA ALA A 29 -4.59 -10.94 2.72
C ALA A 29 -5.41 -10.44 1.49
N LEU A 30 -6.28 -11.30 0.96
CA LEU A 30 -7.38 -10.93 0.07
C LEU A 30 -8.69 -11.03 0.85
N ASP A 31 -9.66 -10.17 0.52
CA ASP A 31 -11.01 -10.23 1.09
C ASP A 31 -11.04 -10.21 2.64
N TYR A 32 -10.11 -9.48 3.24
CA TYR A 32 -9.93 -9.41 4.70
C TYR A 32 -10.72 -8.26 5.32
N LEU A 33 -10.66 -7.07 4.72
CA LEU A 33 -11.28 -5.85 5.26
C LEU A 33 -12.62 -5.52 4.61
N ASN A 34 -13.52 -4.93 5.38
CA ASN A 34 -14.64 -4.12 4.91
C ASN A 34 -14.13 -2.71 4.48
N ILE A 35 -14.92 -1.98 3.69
CA ILE A 35 -14.51 -0.73 3.04
C ILE A 35 -14.15 0.38 4.03
N ASP A 36 -14.84 0.41 5.18
CA ASP A 36 -14.69 1.38 6.26
C ASP A 36 -13.54 1.05 7.23
N GLU A 37 -12.95 -0.14 7.12
CA GLU A 37 -11.81 -0.54 7.95
C GLU A 37 -10.49 0.04 7.42
N LYS A 38 -9.59 0.39 8.33
CA LYS A 38 -8.32 1.04 7.99
C LYS A 38 -7.29 0.01 7.50
N ASN A 39 -6.66 0.30 6.35
CA ASN A 39 -5.53 -0.47 5.83
C ASN A 39 -4.19 0.26 6.06
N ASN A 40 -3.20 -0.47 6.59
CA ASN A 40 -1.86 0.03 6.86
C ASN A 40 -0.78 -1.06 6.77
N ALA A 41 0.49 -0.65 6.75
CA ALA A 41 1.62 -1.58 6.69
C ALA A 41 1.72 -2.54 7.91
N PRO A 42 1.48 -2.10 9.17
CA PRO A 42 1.41 -3.01 10.31
C PRO A 42 0.43 -4.17 10.12
N LEU A 43 -0.77 -3.94 9.57
CA LEU A 43 -1.74 -4.99 9.29
C LEU A 43 -1.17 -6.05 8.35
N PHE A 44 -0.52 -5.64 7.26
CA PHE A 44 0.13 -6.58 6.35
C PHE A 44 1.28 -7.36 6.98
N LYS A 45 2.00 -6.77 7.95
CA LYS A 45 3.01 -7.49 8.74
C LYS A 45 2.37 -8.62 9.53
N THR A 46 1.29 -8.33 10.27
CA THR A 46 0.54 -9.33 11.04
C THR A 46 -0.01 -10.43 10.15
N LEU A 47 -0.64 -10.07 9.02
CA LEU A 47 -1.17 -11.05 8.07
C LEU A 47 -0.09 -11.94 7.46
N LEU A 48 1.12 -11.40 7.24
CA LEU A 48 2.26 -12.19 6.78
C LEU A 48 2.76 -13.15 7.86
N GLU A 49 2.90 -12.69 9.10
CA GLU A 49 3.31 -13.53 10.23
C GLU A 49 2.31 -14.66 10.49
N ASP A 50 1.01 -14.37 10.41
CA ASP A 50 -0.04 -15.38 10.54
C ASP A 50 0.00 -16.36 9.37
N ALA A 51 0.20 -15.88 8.14
CA ALA A 51 0.37 -16.75 6.97
C ALA A 51 1.57 -17.70 7.13
N ILE A 52 2.69 -17.23 7.68
CA ILE A 52 3.87 -18.06 7.98
C ILE A 52 3.52 -19.14 9.00
N LYS A 53 2.82 -18.79 10.09
CA LYS A 53 2.43 -19.75 11.14
C LYS A 53 1.48 -20.83 10.65
N VAL A 54 0.51 -20.49 9.80
CA VAL A 54 -0.52 -21.44 9.34
C VAL A 54 -0.15 -22.17 8.05
N SER A 55 0.88 -21.72 7.34
CA SER A 55 1.30 -22.34 6.09
C SER A 55 1.96 -23.69 6.34
N GLN A 56 1.48 -24.71 5.64
CA GLN A 56 2.15 -26.01 5.55
C GLN A 56 3.17 -26.07 4.41
N LYS A 57 3.36 -24.97 3.67
CA LYS A 57 4.32 -24.86 2.58
C LYS A 57 5.60 -24.22 3.09
N GLU A 58 6.73 -24.77 2.65
CA GLU A 58 8.07 -24.25 2.95
C GLU A 58 8.33 -22.88 2.31
N ILE A 59 7.71 -22.63 1.14
CA ILE A 59 7.91 -21.41 0.37
C ILE A 59 6.58 -20.64 0.31
N LEU A 60 6.62 -19.39 0.76
CA LEU A 60 5.55 -18.41 0.60
C LEU A 60 5.99 -17.32 -0.37
N LEU A 61 5.09 -16.93 -1.27
CA LEU A 61 5.33 -15.85 -2.22
C LEU A 61 4.56 -14.61 -1.80
N ILE A 62 5.29 -13.50 -1.59
CA ILE A 62 4.68 -12.18 -1.43
C ILE A 62 4.54 -11.57 -2.83
N VAL A 63 3.30 -11.51 -3.33
CA VAL A 63 3.01 -10.96 -4.66
C VAL A 63 2.20 -9.67 -4.52
N GLY A 64 2.59 -8.60 -5.23
CA GLY A 64 1.81 -7.36 -5.31
C GLY A 64 2.62 -6.11 -5.62
N GLY A 65 1.94 -4.96 -5.64
CA GLY A 65 2.52 -3.67 -6.07
C GLY A 65 2.78 -2.66 -4.95
N SER A 66 2.46 -2.98 -3.69
CA SER A 66 2.63 -2.06 -2.56
C SER A 66 4.07 -2.08 -2.01
N SER A 67 5.04 -1.65 -2.81
CA SER A 67 6.48 -1.67 -2.47
C SER A 67 6.80 -0.98 -1.14
N PHE A 68 6.08 0.11 -0.82
CA PHE A 68 6.23 0.79 0.45
C PHE A 68 5.87 -0.10 1.65
N TYR A 69 4.82 -0.93 1.54
CA TYR A 69 4.43 -1.87 2.61
C TYR A 69 5.49 -2.95 2.77
N LEU A 70 5.94 -3.54 1.66
CA LEU A 70 7.01 -4.55 1.68
C LEU A 70 8.27 -3.99 2.33
N LYS A 71 8.70 -2.79 1.92
CA LYS A 71 9.87 -2.11 2.49
C LYS A 71 9.71 -1.85 3.99
N SER A 72 8.54 -1.38 4.41
CA SER A 72 8.24 -1.11 5.82
C SER A 72 8.27 -2.38 6.67
N ILE A 73 7.80 -3.50 6.12
CA ILE A 73 7.87 -4.80 6.79
C ILE A 73 9.32 -5.25 6.92
N LEU A 74 10.09 -5.22 5.82
CA LEU A 74 11.49 -5.65 5.79
C LEU A 74 12.38 -4.86 6.76
N GLU A 75 12.28 -3.53 6.75
CA GLU A 75 13.06 -2.67 7.66
C GLU A 75 12.53 -2.65 9.08
N GLY A 76 11.31 -3.14 9.29
CA GLY A 76 10.61 -3.04 10.54
C GLY A 76 9.83 -1.75 10.71
N LEU A 77 8.83 -1.84 11.58
CA LEU A 77 7.98 -0.74 12.02
C LEU A 77 8.27 -0.47 13.49
N SER A 78 8.51 0.79 13.84
CA SER A 78 8.54 1.20 15.24
C SER A 78 7.13 1.06 15.83
N SER A 79 7.05 0.69 17.11
CA SER A 79 5.79 0.70 17.84
C SER A 79 5.22 2.11 17.89
N MET A 80 3.99 2.29 17.43
CA MET A 80 3.24 3.52 17.65
C MET A 80 2.56 3.47 19.02
N PRO A 81 2.34 4.62 19.69
CA PRO A 81 1.52 4.66 20.89
C PRO A 81 0.12 4.14 20.58
N LYS A 82 -0.45 3.38 21.52
CA LYS A 82 -1.84 2.93 21.42
C LYS A 82 -2.73 4.04 21.92
N LEU A 83 -3.70 4.43 21.11
CA LEU A 83 -4.64 5.50 21.40
C LEU A 83 -6.06 4.92 21.33
N SER A 84 -6.89 5.29 22.30
CA SER A 84 -8.33 5.16 22.24
C SER A 84 -8.93 6.10 21.20
N ASP A 85 -10.15 5.83 20.74
CA ASP A 85 -10.83 6.68 19.76
C ASP A 85 -11.02 8.11 20.29
N GLU A 86 -11.26 8.27 21.59
CA GLU A 86 -11.36 9.57 22.25
C GLU A 86 -10.04 10.35 22.21
N GLU A 87 -8.91 9.67 22.47
CA GLU A 87 -7.59 10.28 22.37
C GLU A 87 -7.25 10.69 20.94
N VAL A 88 -7.59 9.86 19.95
CA VAL A 88 -7.40 10.19 18.53
C VAL A 88 -8.17 11.46 18.17
N VAL A 89 -9.44 11.56 18.56
CA VAL A 89 -10.27 12.76 18.30
C VAL A 89 -9.72 13.99 19.01
N LYS A 90 -9.24 13.84 20.26
CA LYS A 90 -8.63 14.94 21.01
C LYS A 90 -7.36 15.43 20.32
N ILE A 91 -6.44 14.53 19.99
CA ILE A 91 -5.17 14.85 19.33
C ILE A 91 -5.42 15.52 17.97
N GLU A 92 -6.39 15.04 17.19
CA GLU A 92 -6.76 15.66 15.92
C GLU A 92 -7.18 17.12 16.08
N ARG A 93 -7.95 17.43 17.13
CA ARG A 93 -8.36 18.81 17.45
C ARG A 93 -7.17 19.67 17.85
N GLU A 94 -6.27 19.15 18.68
CA GLU A 94 -5.05 19.86 19.08
C GLU A 94 -4.18 20.21 17.87
N ILE A 95 -3.94 19.23 16.98
CA ILE A 95 -3.15 19.44 15.75
C ILE A 95 -3.84 20.43 14.82
N SER A 96 -5.16 20.33 14.66
CA SER A 96 -5.95 21.22 13.78
C SER A 96 -6.03 22.66 14.31
N ALA A 97 -5.86 22.87 15.61
CA ALA A 97 -5.83 24.19 16.22
C ALA A 97 -4.48 24.92 16.04
N LEU A 98 -3.42 24.20 15.63
CA LEU A 98 -2.13 24.81 15.35
C LEU A 98 -2.20 25.70 14.11
N ALA A 99 -1.68 26.93 14.24
CA ALA A 99 -1.56 27.83 13.10
C ALA A 99 -0.65 27.26 11.99
N ASP A 100 0.44 26.60 12.39
CA ASP A 100 1.33 25.88 11.48
C ASP A 100 1.90 24.63 12.19
N PRO A 101 1.40 23.42 11.85
CA PRO A 101 1.88 22.17 12.41
C PRO A 101 3.38 21.91 12.20
N TYR A 102 3.96 22.37 11.09
CA TYR A 102 5.39 22.17 10.82
C TYR A 102 6.26 23.08 11.69
N ILE A 103 5.87 24.34 11.87
CA ILE A 103 6.58 25.26 12.78
C ILE A 103 6.52 24.73 14.21
N PHE A 104 5.37 24.22 14.64
CA PHE A 104 5.24 23.60 15.95
C PHE A 104 6.11 22.34 16.08
N LEU A 105 6.08 21.43 15.09
CA LEU A 105 6.97 20.27 15.08
C LEU A 105 8.44 20.68 15.18
N LYS A 106 8.86 21.73 14.47
CA LYS A 106 10.22 22.24 14.49
C LYS A 106 10.62 22.82 15.85
N SER A 107 9.69 23.39 16.62
CA SER A 107 10.00 23.92 17.96
C SER A 107 10.17 22.80 18.99
N ILE A 108 9.39 21.72 18.90
CA ILE A 108 9.47 20.59 19.84
C ILE A 108 10.52 19.55 19.46
N ASP A 109 10.81 19.38 18.15
CA ASP A 109 11.74 18.39 17.64
C ASP A 109 12.38 18.82 16.30
N PRO A 110 13.45 19.64 16.35
CA PRO A 110 14.18 20.07 15.17
C PRO A 110 14.78 18.91 14.36
N ASN A 111 15.15 17.80 15.02
CA ASN A 111 15.77 16.64 14.38
C ASN A 111 14.77 15.89 13.50
N MET A 112 13.53 15.74 13.98
CA MET A 112 12.44 15.16 13.21
C MET A 112 12.00 16.10 12.09
N ALA A 113 11.82 17.38 12.39
CA ALA A 113 11.42 18.39 11.41
C ALA A 113 12.40 18.46 10.22
N PHE A 114 13.72 18.37 10.47
CA PHE A 114 14.72 18.35 9.40
C PHE A 114 14.55 17.18 8.40
N LYS A 115 14.01 16.04 8.85
CA LYS A 115 13.81 14.85 8.00
C LYS A 115 12.50 14.87 7.23
N ILE A 116 11.58 15.77 7.57
CA ILE A 116 10.23 15.82 7.01
C ILE A 116 10.10 17.09 6.18
N HIS A 117 9.68 16.96 4.93
CA HIS A 117 9.41 18.12 4.10
C HIS A 117 8.22 18.92 4.67
N PRO A 118 8.25 20.27 4.70
CA PRO A 118 7.17 21.09 5.27
C PRO A 118 5.77 20.81 4.69
N ASN A 119 5.71 20.41 3.41
CA ASN A 119 4.46 20.06 2.73
C ASN A 119 4.01 18.60 2.94
N ASP A 120 4.78 17.77 3.67
CA ASP A 120 4.39 16.40 4.00
C ASP A 120 3.51 16.38 5.24
N THR A 121 2.28 16.88 5.07
CA THR A 121 1.30 17.04 6.15
C THR A 121 1.01 15.73 6.86
N TYR A 122 1.06 14.60 6.15
CA TYR A 122 0.87 13.27 6.74
C TYR A 122 1.98 12.91 7.72
N ARG A 123 3.25 13.06 7.35
CA ARG A 123 4.37 12.75 8.27
C ARG A 123 4.46 13.75 9.42
N ILE A 124 4.14 15.02 9.18
CA ILE A 124 4.06 16.04 10.23
C ILE A 124 2.98 15.66 11.24
N HIS A 125 1.78 15.35 10.77
CA HIS A 125 0.67 14.91 11.61
C HIS A 125 1.07 13.69 12.45
N LYS A 126 1.66 12.67 11.84
CA LYS A 126 2.10 11.47 12.56
C LYS A 126 3.18 11.74 13.60
N ALA A 127 4.10 12.66 13.34
CA ALA A 127 5.09 13.09 14.33
C ALA A 127 4.42 13.82 15.50
N LEU A 128 3.48 14.73 15.22
CA LEU A 128 2.74 15.44 16.27
C LEU A 128 1.82 14.50 17.07
N GLU A 129 1.20 13.52 16.42
CA GLU A 129 0.39 12.48 17.08
C GLU A 129 1.21 11.75 18.14
N ILE A 130 2.47 11.40 17.85
CA ILE A 130 3.39 10.80 18.84
C ILE A 130 3.64 11.77 20.00
N PHE A 131 3.93 13.03 19.70
CA PHE A 131 4.21 14.01 20.74
C PHE A 131 2.99 14.23 21.66
N TYR A 132 1.80 14.42 21.11
CA TYR A 132 0.60 14.62 21.94
C TYR A 132 0.20 13.36 22.71
N ALA A 133 0.47 12.17 22.16
CA ALA A 133 0.21 10.90 22.83
C ALA A 133 1.15 10.61 24.00
N THR A 134 2.41 11.05 23.91
CA THR A 134 3.49 10.57 24.80
C THR A 134 4.22 11.69 25.54
N HIS A 135 3.95 12.95 25.18
CA HIS A 135 4.70 14.14 25.58
C HIS A 135 6.22 14.04 25.35
N THR A 136 6.65 13.15 24.44
CA THR A 136 8.05 12.91 24.11
C THR A 136 8.33 13.38 22.67
N PRO A 137 9.45 14.08 22.41
CA PRO A 137 9.86 14.41 21.06
C PRO A 137 9.89 13.16 20.15
N PRO A 138 9.30 13.19 18.93
CA PRO A 138 9.19 12.00 18.09
C PRO A 138 10.51 11.29 17.79
N SER A 139 11.59 12.04 17.62
CA SER A 139 12.94 11.51 17.38
C SER A 139 13.49 10.75 18.58
N GLU A 140 13.16 11.16 19.80
CA GLU A 140 13.51 10.43 21.02
C GLU A 140 12.63 9.20 21.19
N TYR A 141 11.33 9.33 20.93
CA TYR A 141 10.40 8.22 20.96
C TYR A 141 10.84 7.09 20.02
N PHE A 142 11.26 7.41 18.78
CA PHE A 142 11.77 6.41 17.83
C PHE A 142 13.13 5.82 18.21
N LYS A 143 13.98 6.56 18.95
CA LYS A 143 15.23 6.00 19.50
C LYS A 143 14.94 4.98 20.60
N ALA A 144 13.97 5.26 21.47
CA ALA A 144 13.52 4.33 22.51
C ALA A 144 12.72 3.14 21.94
N ASN A 145 12.09 3.32 20.77
CA ASN A 145 11.29 2.31 20.08
C ASN A 145 11.89 2.00 18.70
N PRO A 146 13.09 1.39 18.64
CA PRO A 146 13.77 1.11 17.38
C PRO A 146 12.95 0.13 16.54
N LYS A 147 13.05 0.28 15.21
CA LYS A 147 12.47 -0.67 14.26
C LYS A 147 13.07 -2.05 14.49
N LYS A 148 12.22 -3.07 14.41
CA LYS A 148 12.65 -4.48 14.38
C LYS A 148 12.50 -5.01 12.96
N PRO A 149 13.61 -5.23 12.23
CA PRO A 149 13.57 -5.80 10.89
C PRO A 149 12.83 -7.13 10.86
N PHE A 150 12.32 -7.49 9.69
CA PHE A 150 11.66 -8.78 9.50
C PHE A 150 12.66 -9.92 9.71
N GLU A 151 12.27 -10.95 10.46
CA GLU A 151 13.19 -12.02 10.90
C GLU A 151 13.61 -12.96 9.78
N HIS A 152 12.83 -13.03 8.69
CA HIS A 152 13.11 -13.91 7.57
C HIS A 152 13.80 -13.16 6.42
N ALA A 153 14.83 -13.79 5.85
CA ALA A 153 15.40 -13.34 4.59
C ALA A 153 14.36 -13.47 3.47
N ILE A 154 14.23 -12.43 2.65
CA ILE A 154 13.30 -12.42 1.50
C ILE A 154 14.08 -12.07 0.24
N SER A 155 14.06 -12.99 -0.73
CA SER A 155 14.57 -12.73 -2.08
C SER A 155 13.61 -11.86 -2.86
N LEU A 156 14.14 -10.78 -3.44
CA LEU A 156 13.35 -9.75 -4.09
C LEU A 156 13.44 -9.87 -5.61
N PHE A 157 12.26 -9.89 -6.25
CA PHE A 157 12.12 -9.96 -7.71
C PHE A 157 11.16 -8.88 -8.20
N ALA A 158 11.46 -8.28 -9.35
CA ALA A 158 10.53 -7.36 -10.02
C ALA A 158 10.51 -7.60 -11.53
N LEU A 159 9.31 -7.52 -12.11
CA LEU A 159 9.12 -7.60 -13.55
C LEU A 159 9.51 -6.27 -14.22
N SER A 160 10.35 -6.36 -15.24
CA SER A 160 10.69 -5.27 -16.14
C SER A 160 9.91 -5.44 -17.44
N ILE A 161 9.01 -4.51 -17.72
CA ILE A 161 8.21 -4.48 -18.95
C ILE A 161 8.58 -3.22 -19.72
N GLU A 162 8.73 -3.35 -21.03
CA GLU A 162 8.99 -2.22 -21.92
C GLU A 162 7.86 -1.18 -21.81
N LYS A 163 8.20 0.11 -21.89
CA LYS A 163 7.31 1.22 -21.56
C LYS A 163 6.07 1.25 -22.47
N THR A 164 6.23 1.03 -23.77
CA THR A 164 5.11 1.03 -24.72
C THR A 164 4.19 -0.17 -24.50
N ALA A 165 4.76 -1.35 -24.27
CA ALA A 165 4.00 -2.55 -23.89
C ALA A 165 3.22 -2.34 -22.59
N LEU A 166 3.85 -1.76 -21.56
CA LEU A 166 3.21 -1.46 -20.28
C LEU A 166 2.03 -0.48 -20.45
N HIS A 167 2.21 0.56 -21.27
CA HIS A 167 1.15 1.52 -21.56
C HIS A 167 -0.05 0.84 -22.25
N ASN A 168 0.22 0.00 -23.25
CA ASN A 168 -0.83 -0.73 -23.95
C ASN A 168 -1.57 -1.70 -23.02
N ASN A 169 -0.85 -2.43 -22.16
CA ASN A 169 -1.44 -3.32 -21.15
C ASN A 169 -2.34 -2.55 -20.18
N ILE A 170 -1.91 -1.37 -19.71
CA ILE A 170 -2.71 -0.53 -18.80
C ILE A 170 -3.97 -0.01 -19.51
N LYS A 171 -3.86 0.44 -20.76
CA LYS A 171 -5.01 0.89 -21.55
C LYS A 171 -6.02 -0.23 -21.75
N GLN A 172 -5.56 -1.39 -22.22
CA GLN A 172 -6.43 -2.55 -22.43
C GLN A 172 -7.09 -3.01 -21.13
N ARG A 173 -6.32 -3.08 -20.03
CA ARG A 173 -6.85 -3.44 -18.71
C ARG A 173 -7.91 -2.45 -18.24
N THR A 174 -7.69 -1.15 -18.42
CA THR A 174 -8.64 -0.11 -18.01
C THR A 174 -9.95 -0.25 -18.78
N LYS A 175 -9.87 -0.44 -20.10
CA LYS A 175 -11.05 -0.71 -20.92
C LYS A 175 -11.80 -1.95 -20.44
N ASN A 176 -11.10 -3.06 -20.22
CA ASN A 176 -11.71 -4.30 -19.72
C ASN A 176 -12.39 -4.09 -18.36
N MET A 177 -11.81 -3.31 -17.45
CA MET A 177 -12.44 -3.00 -16.15
C MET A 177 -13.75 -2.24 -16.33
N LEU A 178 -13.79 -1.24 -17.21
CA LEU A 178 -15.01 -0.49 -17.52
C LEU A 178 -16.07 -1.42 -18.13
N ASP A 179 -15.68 -2.25 -19.10
CA ASP A 179 -16.56 -3.23 -19.75
C ASP A 179 -17.10 -4.28 -18.76
N CYS A 180 -16.33 -4.63 -17.72
CA CYS A 180 -16.74 -5.55 -16.66
C CYS A 180 -17.60 -4.91 -15.55
N GLY A 181 -17.89 -3.62 -15.60
CA GLY A 181 -18.76 -2.95 -14.64
C GLY A 181 -18.05 -2.24 -13.48
N LEU A 182 -16.86 -1.66 -13.73
CA LEU A 182 -16.14 -0.88 -12.72
C LEU A 182 -17.02 0.24 -12.12
N ILE A 183 -17.78 0.96 -12.94
CA ILE A 183 -18.58 2.10 -12.49
C ILE A 183 -19.70 1.63 -11.55
N GLU A 184 -20.31 0.50 -11.88
CA GLU A 184 -21.38 -0.15 -11.12
C GLU A 184 -20.88 -0.65 -9.76
N GLU A 185 -19.70 -1.29 -9.73
CA GLU A 185 -19.01 -1.68 -8.49
C GLU A 185 -18.83 -0.45 -7.59
N ILE A 186 -18.22 0.63 -8.11
CA ILE A 186 -17.95 1.82 -7.29
C ILE A 186 -19.23 2.54 -6.89
N LYS A 187 -20.25 2.59 -7.73
CA LYS A 187 -21.54 3.18 -7.41
C LYS A 187 -22.18 2.48 -6.21
N ALA A 188 -22.20 1.14 -6.21
CA ALA A 188 -22.78 0.36 -5.11
C ALA A 188 -22.05 0.60 -3.78
N LEU A 189 -20.71 0.69 -3.81
CA LEU A 189 -19.91 0.96 -2.61
C LEU A 189 -20.09 2.39 -2.12
N TYR A 190 -20.08 3.37 -3.02
CA TYR A 190 -20.17 4.78 -2.69
C TYR A 190 -21.50 5.18 -2.04
N THR A 191 -22.57 4.40 -2.27
CA THR A 191 -23.86 4.60 -1.60
C THR A 191 -23.92 3.96 -0.21
N GLN A 192 -23.09 2.94 0.07
CA GLN A 192 -23.18 2.13 1.29
C GLN A 192 -22.18 2.54 2.37
N TYR A 193 -21.03 3.10 1.98
CA TYR A 193 -19.92 3.34 2.90
C TYR A 193 -19.56 4.83 3.02
N PRO A 194 -18.90 5.25 4.13
CA PRO A 194 -18.46 6.63 4.34
C PRO A 194 -17.55 7.12 3.20
N LYS A 195 -17.82 8.31 2.67
CA LYS A 195 -17.12 8.86 1.48
C LYS A 195 -15.63 9.13 1.70
N ASP A 196 -15.22 9.28 2.95
CA ASP A 196 -13.84 9.50 3.39
C ASP A 196 -13.05 8.19 3.58
N SER A 197 -13.71 7.03 3.40
CA SER A 197 -13.07 5.71 3.46
C SER A 197 -11.85 5.64 2.54
N GLN A 198 -10.78 5.03 3.05
CA GLN A 198 -9.48 4.98 2.38
C GLN A 198 -9.54 4.46 0.92
N PRO A 199 -10.34 3.42 0.57
CA PRO A 199 -10.39 2.90 -0.79
C PRO A 199 -10.89 3.90 -1.84
N PHE A 200 -11.72 4.86 -1.45
CA PHE A 200 -12.24 5.87 -2.38
C PHE A 200 -11.18 6.82 -2.92
N LYS A 201 -9.97 6.81 -2.34
CA LYS A 201 -8.81 7.57 -2.81
C LYS A 201 -7.95 6.78 -3.82
N ALA A 202 -8.23 5.50 -4.04
CA ALA A 202 -7.46 4.65 -4.94
C ALA A 202 -7.74 4.98 -6.42
N ILE A 203 -6.77 4.68 -7.29
CA ILE A 203 -6.91 4.83 -8.75
C ILE A 203 -7.95 3.84 -9.26
N GLY A 204 -8.76 4.24 -10.24
CA GLY A 204 -9.95 3.52 -10.68
C GLY A 204 -11.16 3.96 -9.85
N VAL A 205 -11.05 3.88 -8.53
CA VAL A 205 -12.15 4.22 -7.61
C VAL A 205 -12.45 5.71 -7.61
N LYS A 206 -11.44 6.55 -7.34
CA LYS A 206 -11.62 8.01 -7.23
C LYS A 206 -12.11 8.62 -8.54
N GLU A 207 -11.61 8.14 -9.68
CA GLU A 207 -12.04 8.62 -10.98
C GLU A 207 -13.49 8.21 -11.25
N SER A 208 -13.88 6.98 -10.91
CA SER A 208 -15.28 6.54 -11.01
C SER A 208 -16.22 7.37 -10.13
N VAL A 209 -15.80 7.75 -8.92
CA VAL A 209 -16.57 8.67 -8.06
C VAL A 209 -16.76 10.03 -8.75
N LEU A 210 -15.70 10.61 -9.33
CA LEU A 210 -15.81 11.88 -10.06
C LEU A 210 -16.74 11.79 -11.27
N TYR A 211 -16.75 10.66 -11.97
CA TYR A 211 -17.72 10.39 -13.04
C TYR A 211 -19.16 10.32 -12.51
N LEU A 212 -19.40 9.61 -11.40
CA LEU A 212 -20.72 9.53 -10.76
C LEU A 212 -21.23 10.90 -10.28
N GLU A 213 -20.32 11.78 -9.88
CA GLU A 213 -20.60 13.19 -9.53
C GLU A 213 -20.75 14.11 -10.75
N LYS A 214 -20.73 13.57 -11.97
CA LYS A 214 -20.83 14.30 -13.25
C LYS A 214 -19.70 15.32 -13.46
N ARG A 215 -18.54 15.10 -12.83
CA ARG A 215 -17.34 15.95 -12.95
C ARG A 215 -16.40 15.49 -14.06
N LEU A 216 -16.62 14.29 -14.60
CA LEU A 216 -15.90 13.72 -15.74
C LEU A 216 -16.90 13.07 -16.70
N THR A 217 -16.58 13.10 -18.00
CA THR A 217 -17.18 12.23 -19.01
C THR A 217 -16.59 10.81 -18.93
N LEU A 218 -17.21 9.84 -19.61
CA LEU A 218 -16.70 8.47 -19.65
C LEU A 218 -15.29 8.39 -20.27
N LYS A 219 -15.04 9.21 -21.30
CA LYS A 219 -13.73 9.29 -21.96
C LYS A 219 -12.67 9.87 -21.03
N GLU A 220 -12.99 10.95 -20.32
CA GLU A 220 -12.07 11.57 -19.35
C GLU A 220 -11.79 10.65 -18.16
N LEU A 221 -12.79 9.87 -17.71
CA LEU A 221 -12.61 8.80 -16.72
C LEU A 221 -11.56 7.79 -17.18
N GLU A 222 -11.73 7.22 -18.38
CA GLU A 222 -10.78 6.25 -18.95
C GLU A 222 -9.37 6.84 -19.04
N GLU A 223 -9.23 8.03 -19.62
CA GLU A 223 -7.94 8.72 -19.79
C GLU A 223 -7.27 9.03 -18.42
N ALA A 224 -8.06 9.43 -17.43
CA ALA A 224 -7.57 9.69 -16.08
C ALA A 224 -7.06 8.42 -15.39
N ILE A 225 -7.79 7.30 -15.48
CA ILE A 225 -7.37 6.01 -14.93
C ILE A 225 -6.07 5.55 -15.59
N VAL A 226 -5.97 5.60 -16.92
CA VAL A 226 -4.76 5.22 -17.66
C VAL A 226 -3.57 6.09 -17.24
N SER A 227 -3.73 7.42 -17.24
CA SER A 227 -2.68 8.37 -16.88
C SER A 227 -2.21 8.17 -15.43
N ASN A 228 -3.12 8.03 -14.48
CA ASN A 228 -2.77 7.84 -13.08
C ASN A 228 -2.16 6.47 -12.80
N THR A 229 -2.61 5.42 -13.48
CA THR A 229 -1.99 4.08 -13.41
C THR A 229 -0.57 4.09 -13.97
N MET A 230 -0.32 4.80 -15.08
CA MET A 230 1.04 4.98 -15.63
C MET A 230 1.96 5.72 -14.66
N LYS A 231 1.46 6.78 -14.01
CA LYS A 231 2.22 7.49 -12.97
C LYS A 231 2.51 6.59 -11.78
N LEU A 232 1.55 5.75 -11.37
CA LEU A 232 1.75 4.75 -10.31
C LEU A 232 2.84 3.74 -10.68
N ALA A 233 2.75 3.13 -11.87
CA ALA A 233 3.74 2.17 -12.36
C ALA A 233 5.15 2.78 -12.42
N LYS A 234 5.28 4.03 -12.88
CA LYS A 234 6.54 4.77 -12.85
C LYS A 234 7.07 4.92 -11.41
N ARG A 235 6.23 5.37 -10.47
CA ARG A 235 6.63 5.53 -9.06
C ARG A 235 7.04 4.19 -8.43
N GLN A 236 6.32 3.11 -8.70
CA GLN A 236 6.67 1.77 -8.21
C GLN A 236 8.03 1.32 -8.75
N ASN A 237 8.29 1.50 -10.04
CA ASN A 237 9.58 1.15 -10.65
C ASN A 237 10.72 1.99 -10.05
N THR A 238 10.54 3.30 -9.92
CA THR A 238 11.53 4.18 -9.26
C THR A 238 11.77 3.75 -7.81
N PHE A 239 10.71 3.50 -7.04
CA PHE A 239 10.83 3.05 -5.65
C PHE A 239 11.60 1.73 -5.56
N ASN A 240 11.24 0.75 -6.39
CA ASN A 240 11.88 -0.55 -6.38
C ASN A 240 13.39 -0.45 -6.65
N LYS A 241 13.79 0.36 -7.62
CA LYS A 241 15.20 0.57 -7.99
C LYS A 241 16.03 1.33 -6.97
N THR A 242 15.41 2.22 -6.19
CA THR A 242 16.15 3.11 -5.27
C THR A 242 16.06 2.69 -3.81
N GLN A 243 15.04 1.90 -3.43
CA GLN A 243 14.76 1.58 -2.03
C GLN A 243 15.05 0.12 -1.66
N PHE A 244 15.14 -0.79 -2.65
CA PHE A 244 15.51 -2.17 -2.42
C PHE A 244 16.95 -2.44 -2.87
N ASN A 245 17.72 -3.05 -1.99
CA ASN A 245 19.02 -3.62 -2.30
C ASN A 245 18.83 -5.05 -2.80
N ASN A 246 19.71 -5.54 -3.67
CA ASN A 246 19.69 -6.92 -4.19
C ASN A 246 18.38 -7.33 -4.89
N LEU A 247 17.68 -6.38 -5.50
CA LEU A 247 16.49 -6.64 -6.31
C LEU A 247 16.89 -7.24 -7.67
N TYR A 248 16.42 -8.45 -7.96
CA TYR A 248 16.53 -9.01 -9.32
C TYR A 248 15.42 -8.45 -10.20
N MET A 249 15.80 -7.77 -11.28
CA MET A 249 14.86 -7.24 -12.28
C MET A 249 15.07 -7.92 -13.63
N GLY A 250 13.99 -8.41 -14.23
CA GLY A 250 14.04 -9.06 -15.54
C GLY A 250 12.66 -9.18 -16.18
N GLY A 251 12.63 -9.68 -17.41
CA GLY A 251 11.40 -10.08 -18.08
C GLY A 251 10.70 -11.25 -17.35
N VAL A 252 9.48 -11.57 -17.78
CA VAL A 252 8.64 -12.60 -17.15
C VAL A 252 9.37 -13.95 -17.06
N GLU A 253 9.95 -14.42 -18.17
CA GLU A 253 10.66 -15.70 -18.18
C GLU A 253 11.95 -15.67 -17.35
N GLU A 254 12.71 -14.58 -17.39
CA GLU A 254 13.94 -14.44 -16.61
C GLU A 254 13.66 -14.49 -15.11
N VAL A 255 12.66 -13.74 -14.65
CA VAL A 255 12.23 -13.73 -13.25
C VAL A 255 11.68 -15.10 -12.84
N ARG A 256 10.89 -15.75 -13.71
CA ARG A 256 10.40 -17.12 -13.45
C ARG A 256 11.54 -18.10 -13.25
N HIS A 257 12.55 -18.08 -14.13
CA HIS A 257 13.73 -18.94 -14.00
C HIS A 257 14.53 -18.62 -12.73
N ALA A 258 14.70 -17.34 -12.39
CA ALA A 258 15.41 -16.93 -11.19
C ALA A 258 14.73 -17.44 -9.90
N ILE A 259 13.39 -17.33 -9.82
CA ILE A 259 12.60 -17.85 -8.70
C ILE A 259 12.77 -19.37 -8.58
N LEU A 260 12.65 -20.11 -9.70
CA LEU A 260 12.76 -21.57 -9.71
C LEU A 260 14.18 -22.08 -9.40
N LYS A 261 15.22 -21.31 -9.74
CA LYS A 261 16.60 -21.64 -9.38
C LYS A 261 16.82 -21.47 -7.88
N HIS A 262 16.31 -20.38 -7.31
CA HIS A 262 16.44 -20.07 -5.90
C HIS A 262 15.70 -21.09 -5.01
N SER A 263 14.50 -21.52 -5.40
CA SER A 263 13.77 -22.56 -4.64
C SER A 263 14.46 -23.92 -4.62
N LYS A 264 15.30 -24.23 -5.62
CA LYS A 264 16.06 -25.48 -5.73
C LYS A 264 17.42 -25.46 -5.01
N SER A 265 18.01 -24.29 -4.78
CA SER A 265 19.26 -24.18 -4.02
C SER A 265 19.02 -24.36 -2.53
N ASP A 266 17.96 -23.75 -1.98
CA ASP A 266 17.63 -23.83 -0.56
C ASP A 266 17.19 -25.23 -0.09
N THR A 267 16.74 -26.07 -1.03
CA THR A 267 16.38 -27.48 -0.78
C THR A 267 17.57 -28.44 -0.84
N ARG A 268 18.75 -27.99 -1.30
CA ARG A 268 19.98 -28.81 -1.34
C ARG A 268 20.97 -28.50 -0.21
N GLU A 269 20.79 -27.39 0.48
CA GLU A 269 21.61 -26.98 1.64
C GLU A 269 20.98 -27.34 3.00
N ARG A 270 19.84 -28.07 2.99
CA ARG A 270 19.20 -28.67 4.17
C ARG A 270 19.23 -30.18 4.07
#